data_AF-A0A7Z9IQ38-F1
#
_entry.id   AF-A0A7Z9IQ38-F1
#
_cell.length_a   1.000
_cell.length_b   1.000
_cell.length_c   1.000
_cell.angle_alpha   90.00
_cell.angle_beta   90.00
_cell.angle_gamma   90.00
#
_symmetry.space_group_name_H-M   'P 1'
#
loop_
_entity.id
_entity.type
_entity.pdbx_description
1 polymer ?
#
loop_
_entity_poly.entity_id
_entity_poly.type
_entity_poly.pdbx_seq_one_letter_code
_entity_poly.pdbx_strand_id
1 'polypeptide(L)' 'MQNNNNLTPIEVPEVVVQRLPIYVRVLSQLLNSKVEVISSHQLGELLQMTPAQIRKDLSYFGRF' A
#
# COMPACT_ATOMS: atom_id res chain seq x y z
N MET A 1 -24.80 25.21 -18.52
CA MET A 1 -24.33 24.81 -17.18
C MET A 1 -24.53 23.30 -17.05
N GLN A 2 -23.45 22.51 -17.09
CA GLN A 2 -23.34 21.18 -16.49
C GLN A 2 -21.89 20.72 -16.71
N ASN A 3 -21.09 20.72 -15.64
CA ASN A 3 -19.72 20.20 -15.63
C ASN A 3 -19.78 18.91 -14.81
N ASN A 4 -19.89 17.76 -15.49
CA ASN A 4 -20.10 16.46 -14.86
C ASN A 4 -18.75 15.84 -14.49
N ASN A 5 -18.11 16.38 -13.45
CA ASN A 5 -16.94 15.74 -12.85
C ASN A 5 -17.38 14.89 -11.66
N ASN A 6 -18.02 13.75 -11.94
CA ASN A 6 -18.27 12.72 -10.92
C ASN A 6 -16.95 12.00 -10.63
N LEU A 7 -16.08 12.65 -9.85
CA LEU A 7 -14.97 11.98 -9.20
C LEU A 7 -15.56 11.18 -8.04
N THR A 8 -15.99 9.95 -8.30
CA THR A 8 -16.29 9.00 -7.22
C THR A 8 -15.03 8.88 -6.36
N PRO A 9 -15.09 9.12 -5.04
CA PRO A 9 -13.95 8.89 -4.17
C PRO A 9 -13.46 7.46 -4.37
N ILE A 10 -12.16 7.28 -4.54
CA ILE A 10 -11.56 5.94 -4.51
C ILE A 10 -11.80 5.41 -3.10
N GLU A 11 -12.83 4.60 -2.94
CA GLU A 11 -13.17 3.99 -1.67
C GLU A 11 -12.13 2.90 -1.40
N VAL A 12 -11.22 3.18 -0.47
CA VAL A 12 -10.21 2.22 -0.04
C VAL A 12 -10.93 1.09 0.68
N PRO A 13 -10.78 -0.18 0.25
CA PRO A 13 -11.47 -1.28 0.90
C PRO A 13 -11.04 -1.43 2.36
N GLU A 14 -11.98 -1.73 3.25
CA GLU A 14 -11.72 -1.90 4.69
C GLU A 14 -10.57 -2.88 4.96
N VAL A 15 -10.51 -3.98 4.22
CA VAL A 15 -9.45 -4.99 4.35
C VAL A 15 -8.04 -4.44 4.04
N VAL A 16 -7.94 -3.40 3.21
CA VAL A 16 -6.69 -2.69 2.91
C VAL A 16 -6.31 -1.80 4.09
N VAL A 17 -7.28 -1.07 4.66
CA VAL A 17 -7.09 -0.24 5.85
C VAL A 17 -6.60 -1.09 7.02
N GLN A 18 -7.19 -2.27 7.23
CA GLN A 18 -6.79 -3.21 8.27
C GLN A 18 -5.34 -3.74 8.11
N ARG A 19 -4.77 -3.72 6.89
CA ARG A 19 -3.38 -4.12 6.64
C ARG A 19 -2.36 -3.00 6.80
N LEU A 20 -2.78 -1.73 6.80
CA LEU A 20 -1.88 -0.58 6.96
C LEU A 20 -0.98 -0.66 8.19
N PRO A 21 -1.46 -1.03 9.40
CA PRO A 21 -0.59 -1.12 10.57
C PRO A 21 0.56 -2.11 10.39
N ILE A 22 0.33 -3.18 9.62
CA ILE A 22 1.33 -4.21 9.33
C ILE A 22 2.40 -3.65 8.40
N TYR A 23 2.00 -2.96 7.32
CA TYR A 23 2.93 -2.26 6.44
C TYR A 23 3.77 -1.24 7.20
N VAL A 24 3.14 -0.39 8.01
CA VAL A 24 3.85 0.64 8.80
C VAL A 24 4.87 0.00 9.73
N ARG A 25 4.52 -1.09 10.43
CA ARG A 25 5.45 -1.78 11.33
C ARG A 25 6.69 -2.28 10.60
N VAL A 26 6.52 -3.00 9.49
CA VAL A 26 7.66 -3.58 8.74
C VAL A 26 8.49 -2.50 8.06
N LEU A 27 7.84 -1.52 7.42
CA LEU A 27 8.55 -0.40 6.79
C LEU A 27 9.32 0.45 7.81
N SER A 28 8.79 0.64 9.02
CA SER A 28 9.51 1.34 10.09
C SER A 28 10.74 0.57 10.55
N GLN A 29 10.68 -0.76 10.63
CA GLN A 29 11.83 -1.61 10.96
C GLN A 29 12.91 -1.56 9.88
N LEU A 30 12.51 -1.58 8.60
CA LEU A 30 13.40 -1.45 7.45
C LEU A 30 14.09 -0.09 7.44
N LEU A 31 13.33 0.99 7.70
CA LEU A 31 13.86 2.34 7.79
C LEU A 31 14.90 2.47 8.92
N ASN A 32 14.60 1.92 10.11
CA ASN A 32 15.55 1.87 11.23
C ASN A 32 16.82 1.07 10.89
N SER A 33 16.72 0.11 9.97
CA SER A 33 17.83 -0.69 9.46
C SER A 33 18.54 -0.03 8.27
N LYS A 34 18.22 1.24 7.97
CA LYS A 34 18.77 2.02 6.84
C LYS A 34 18.48 1.42 5.45
N VAL A 35 17.39 0.65 5.33
CA VAL A 35 16.91 0.18 4.03
C VAL A 35 16.01 1.27 3.44
N GLU A 36 16.51 1.95 2.41
CA GLU A 36 15.79 3.05 1.75
C GLU A 36 14.81 2.58 0.68
N VAL A 37 15.11 1.45 0.02
CA VAL A 37 14.31 0.90 -1.08
C VAL A 37 14.08 -0.59 -0.86
N ILE A 38 12.84 -1.04 -1.06
CA ILE A 38 12.47 -2.44 -1.03
C ILE A 38 11.53 -2.76 -2.18
N SER A 39 11.70 -3.94 -2.79
CA SER A 39 10.77 -4.40 -3.83
C SER A 39 9.49 -5.01 -3.23
N SER A 40 8.39 -4.99 -3.98
CA SER A 40 7.15 -5.70 -3.60
C SER A 40 7.35 -7.21 -3.41
N HIS A 41 8.38 -7.79 -4.02
CA HIS A 41 8.73 -9.20 -3.84
C HIS A 41 9.33 -9.46 -2.45
N GLN A 42 10.39 -8.74 -2.11
CA GLN A 42 11.04 -8.84 -0.78
C GLN A 42 10.09 -8.47 0.35
N LEU A 43 9.27 -7.42 0.16
CA LEU A 43 8.26 -7.05 1.15
C LEU A 43 7.19 -8.16 1.31
N GLY A 44 6.86 -8.85 0.23
CA GLY A 44 5.97 -10.02 0.23
C GLY A 44 6.51 -11.19 1.04
N GLU A 45 7.81 -11.46 0.95
CA GLU A 45 8.47 -12.50 1.76
C GLU A 45 8.40 -12.17 3.26
N LEU A 46 8.60 -10.91 3.64
CA LEU A 46 8.52 -10.46 5.03
C LEU A 46 7.08 -10.49 5.59
N LEU A 47 6.10 -10.16 4.75
CA LEU A 47 4.69 -10.03 5.14
C LEU A 47 3.85 -11.28 4.91
N GLN A 48 4.42 -12.30 4.26
CA GLN A 48 3.68 -13.46 3.73
C GLN A 48 2.51 -13.04 2.83
N MET A 49 2.78 -12.07 1.95
CA MET A 49 1.81 -11.52 1.01
C MET A 49 2.32 -11.63 -0.42
N THR A 50 1.40 -11.80 -1.38
CA THR A 50 1.82 -11.80 -2.78
C THR A 50 2.26 -10.40 -3.21
N PRO A 51 3.25 -10.29 -4.11
CA PRO A 51 3.68 -8.98 -4.60
C PRO A 51 2.52 -8.21 -5.24
N ALA A 52 1.65 -8.89 -5.98
CA ALA A 52 0.48 -8.28 -6.61
C ALA A 52 -0.50 -7.66 -5.60
N GLN A 53 -0.74 -8.32 -4.46
CA GLN A 53 -1.59 -7.78 -3.40
C GLN A 53 -0.99 -6.51 -2.80
N ILE A 54 0.33 -6.52 -2.52
CA ILE A 54 1.03 -5.36 -1.97
C ILE A 54 0.91 -4.15 -2.90
N ARG A 55 1.17 -4.35 -4.20
CA ARG A 55 1.05 -3.25 -5.18
C ARG A 55 -0.37 -2.70 -5.20
N LYS A 56 -1.37 -3.58 -5.29
CA LYS A 56 -2.78 -3.20 -5.32
C LYS A 56 -3.18 -2.41 -4.07
N ASP A 57 -2.76 -2.86 -2.89
CA ASP A 57 -3.06 -2.20 -1.62
C ASP A 57 -2.46 -0.80 -1.56
N LEU A 58 -1.18 -0.66 -1.93
CA LEU A 58 -0.48 0.62 -1.88
C LEU A 58 -0.96 1.59 -2.98
N SER A 59 -1.40 1.09 -4.14
CA SER A 59 -1.99 1.91 -5.20
C SER A 59 -3.27 2.66 -4.77
N TYR A 60 -3.96 2.23 -3.71
CA TYR A 60 -5.11 2.98 -3.17
C TYR A 60 -4.71 4.30 -2.49
N PHE A 61 -3.45 4.46 -2.08
CA PHE A 61 -2.96 5.63 -1.33
C PHE A 61 -2.04 6.54 -2.16
N GLY A 62 -1.89 6.29 -3.45
CA GLY A 62 -1.05 7.08 -4.33
C GLY A 62 -0.57 6.30 -5.53
N ARG A 63 0.42 6.86 -6.24
CA ARG A 63 1.06 6.11 -7.33
C ARG A 63 2.11 5.17 -6.75
N PHE A 64 1.81 3.87 -6.86
CA PHE A 64 2.73 2.77 -6.62
C PHE A 64 3.15 2.18 -7.97
#